data_AF-A0A1W6DVI7-F1
#
_entry.id   AF-A0A1W6DVI7-F1
#
_cell.length_a   1.000
_cell.length_b   1.000
_cell.length_c   1.000
_cell.angle_alpha   90.00
_cell.angle_beta   90.00
_cell.angle_gamma   90.00
#
_symmetry.space_group_name_H-M   'P 1'
#
loop_
_entity.id
_entity.type
_entity.pdbx_description
1 polymer ?
#
loop_
_entity_poly.entity_id
_entity_poly.type
_entity_poly.pdbx_seq_one_letter_code
_entity_poly.pdbx_strand_id
1 'polypeptide(L)'
;MSWPLVLGLGALALVRPLLSVTGLDDAIGRPAAPLLATLVLTILWVGAIVVARPAHPLATGVAVGLAYGVLALILSALLSPILTGELQGPVAHPVAIVPMLLTNAAWGAFAGAMALGLLAARRR
;
A
#
# COMPACT_ATOMS: atom_id res chain seq x y z
N MET A 1 9.40 1.02 -16.56
CA MET A 1 8.69 1.31 -15.30
C MET A 1 8.84 2.81 -15.03
N SER A 2 7.77 3.52 -14.70
CA SER A 2 7.83 4.96 -14.39
C SER A 2 7.98 5.16 -12.88
N TRP A 3 9.21 5.45 -12.43
CA TRP A 3 9.52 5.74 -11.02
C TRP A 3 8.68 6.84 -10.36
N PRO A 4 8.29 7.94 -11.06
CA PRO A 4 7.40 8.94 -10.48
C PRO A 4 6.02 8.38 -10.10
N LEU A 5 5.55 7.37 -10.83
CA LEU A 5 4.26 6.72 -10.54
C LEU A 5 4.35 5.82 -9.30
N VAL A 6 5.46 5.08 -9.17
CA VAL A 6 5.73 4.23 -8.02
C VAL A 6 5.84 5.10 -6.75
N LEU A 7 6.55 6.23 -6.83
CA LEU A 7 6.69 7.17 -5.72
C LEU A 7 5.37 7.89 -5.40
N GLY A 8 4.62 8.33 -6.42
CA GLY A 8 3.31 8.97 -6.22
C GLY A 8 2.28 8.05 -5.57
N LEU A 9 2.26 6.77 -5.96
CA LEU A 9 1.36 5.78 -5.36
C LEU A 9 1.82 5.30 -3.99
N GLY A 10 3.13 5.17 -3.79
CA GLY A 10 3.71 4.94 -2.47
C GLY A 10 3.36 6.07 -1.49
N ALA A 11 3.38 7.33 -1.95
CA ALA A 11 2.99 8.49 -1.14
C ALA A 11 1.49 8.53 -0.83
N LEU A 12 0.62 8.16 -1.79
CA LEU A 12 -0.83 8.00 -1.55
C LEU A 12 -1.13 6.97 -0.46
N ALA A 13 -0.24 6.01 -0.24
CA ALA A 13 -0.41 5.02 0.80
C ALA A 13 -0.08 5.55 2.22
N LEU A 14 0.53 6.74 2.34
CA LEU A 14 0.66 7.49 3.61
C LEU A 14 -0.70 8.02 4.11
N VAL A 15 -1.76 7.96 3.30
CA VAL A 15 -3.11 8.35 3.70
C VAL A 15 -3.64 7.46 4.84
N ARG A 16 -3.28 6.17 4.88
CA ARG A 16 -3.66 5.26 5.98
C ARG A 16 -3.12 5.72 7.35
N PRO A 17 -1.81 5.99 7.49
CA PRO A 17 -1.26 6.53 8.74
C PRO A 17 -1.91 7.86 9.15
N LEU A 18 -2.16 8.76 8.19
CA LEU A 18 -2.87 10.01 8.47
C LEU A 18 -4.28 9.77 9.03
N LEU A 19 -5.03 8.82 8.47
CA LEU A 19 -6.37 8.46 8.98
C LEU A 19 -6.34 7.84 10.38
N SER A 20 -5.31 7.04 10.70
CA SER A 20 -5.14 6.50 12.06
C SER A 20 -4.75 7.57 13.08
N VAL A 21 -4.00 8.59 12.67
CA VAL A 21 -3.58 9.69 13.55
C VAL A 21 -4.72 10.69 13.79
N THR A 22 -5.63 10.87 12.83
CA THR A 22 -6.77 11.78 12.97
C THR A 22 -7.94 11.22 13.76
N GLY A 23 -7.90 9.94 14.19
CA GLY A 23 -8.97 9.31 14.98
C GLY A 23 -10.23 8.97 14.18
N LEU A 24 -10.18 9.03 12.84
CA LEU A 24 -11.31 8.65 11.98
C LEU A 24 -11.68 7.16 12.08
N ASP A 25 -10.72 6.32 12.50
CA ASP A 25 -10.93 4.89 12.72
C ASP A 25 -11.96 4.60 13.83
N ASP A 26 -12.05 5.48 14.84
CA ASP A 26 -12.99 5.32 15.97
C ASP A 26 -14.43 5.72 15.60
N ALA A 27 -14.61 6.58 14.59
CA ALA A 27 -15.94 7.01 14.13
C ALA A 27 -16.64 5.99 13.22
N ILE A 28 -15.87 5.14 12.52
CA ILE A 28 -16.40 4.15 11.57
C ILE A 28 -16.69 2.80 12.26
N GLY A 29 -15.96 2.49 13.34
CA GLY A 29 -16.09 1.23 14.08
C GLY A 29 -15.44 0.03 13.39
N ARG A 30 -15.06 -0.98 14.19
CA ARG A 30 -14.47 -2.24 13.69
C ARG A 30 -15.59 -3.27 13.44
N PRO A 31 -15.53 -4.05 12.35
CA PRO A 31 -14.41 -4.26 11.42
C PRO A 31 -14.48 -3.44 10.11
N ALA A 32 -15.42 -2.50 9.98
CA ALA A 32 -15.64 -1.78 8.73
C ALA A 32 -14.45 -0.90 8.32
N ALA A 33 -13.83 -0.19 9.28
CA ALA A 33 -12.69 0.70 9.02
C ALA A 33 -11.50 0.02 8.29
N PRO A 34 -10.92 -1.09 8.78
CA PRO A 34 -9.79 -1.73 8.09
C PRO A 34 -10.16 -2.32 6.73
N LEU A 35 -11.39 -2.82 6.55
CA LEU A 35 -11.88 -3.33 5.28
C LEU A 35 -12.03 -2.22 4.24
N LEU A 36 -12.65 -1.09 4.63
CA LEU A 36 -12.79 0.09 3.77
C LEU A 36 -11.43 0.64 3.37
N ALA A 37 -10.49 0.77 4.32
CA ALA A 37 -9.15 1.23 4.01
C ALA A 37 -8.43 0.31 3.00
N THR A 38 -8.60 -1.01 3.14
CA THR A 38 -8.03 -1.99 2.21
C THR A 38 -8.66 -1.91 0.83
N LEU A 39 -9.98 -1.74 0.77
CA LEU A 39 -10.73 -1.60 -0.47
C LEU A 39 -10.31 -0.32 -1.21
N VAL A 40 -10.26 0.81 -0.51
CA VAL A 40 -9.84 2.10 -1.07
C VAL A 40 -8.42 2.02 -1.61
N LEU A 41 -7.48 1.47 -0.84
CA LEU A 41 -6.09 1.29 -1.30
C LEU A 41 -6.01 0.41 -2.55
N THR A 42 -6.74 -0.70 -2.58
CA THR A 42 -6.78 -1.60 -3.75
C THR A 42 -7.32 -0.87 -4.98
N ILE A 43 -8.43 -0.13 -4.83
CA ILE A 43 -9.02 0.66 -5.93
C ILE A 43 -8.04 1.71 -6.45
N LEU A 44 -7.37 2.43 -5.55
CA LEU A 44 -6.38 3.45 -5.92
C LEU A 44 -5.20 2.84 -6.69
N TRP A 45 -4.66 1.71 -6.23
CA TRP A 45 -3.56 1.03 -6.90
C TRP A 45 -3.95 0.52 -8.27
N VAL A 46 -5.08 -0.19 -8.38
CA VAL A 46 -5.59 -0.69 -9.65
C VAL A 46 -5.87 0.48 -10.61
N GLY A 47 -6.59 1.49 -10.16
CA GLY A 47 -6.94 2.67 -10.95
C GLY A 47 -5.72 3.38 -11.48
N ALA A 48 -4.71 3.62 -10.64
CA ALA A 48 -3.49 4.29 -11.06
C ALA A 48 -2.66 3.48 -12.04
N ILE A 49 -2.54 2.15 -11.86
CA ILE A 49 -1.86 1.27 -12.82
C ILE A 49 -2.61 1.29 -14.17
N VAL A 50 -3.95 1.25 -14.16
CA VAL A 50 -4.78 1.31 -15.37
C VAL A 50 -4.63 2.66 -16.08
N VAL A 51 -4.59 3.78 -15.36
CA VAL A 51 -4.40 5.12 -15.92
C VAL A 51 -3.00 5.26 -16.51
N ALA A 52 -1.98 4.79 -15.79
CA ALA A 52 -0.58 4.84 -16.20
C ALA A 52 -0.25 3.98 -17.42
N ARG A 53 -1.02 2.89 -17.63
CA ARG A 53 -0.84 1.92 -18.71
C ARG A 53 0.63 1.47 -18.88
N PRO A 54 1.31 1.03 -17.81
CA PRO A 54 2.71 0.64 -17.91
C PRO A 54 2.86 -0.57 -18.84
N ALA A 55 4.02 -0.72 -19.48
CA ALA A 55 4.31 -1.87 -20.33
C ALA A 55 4.19 -3.22 -19.59
N HIS A 56 4.45 -3.24 -18.27
CA HIS A 56 4.35 -4.42 -17.42
C HIS A 56 3.52 -4.13 -16.15
N PRO A 57 2.18 -4.24 -16.20
CA PRO A 57 1.29 -3.92 -15.08
C PRO A 57 1.54 -4.76 -13.83
N LEU A 58 1.81 -6.06 -13.99
CA LEU A 58 2.06 -6.97 -12.87
C LEU A 58 3.33 -6.60 -12.11
N ALA A 59 4.46 -6.43 -12.81
CA ALA A 59 5.73 -6.02 -12.21
C ALA A 59 5.64 -4.63 -11.58
N THR A 60 4.86 -3.72 -12.20
CA THR A 60 4.59 -2.39 -11.62
C THR A 60 3.82 -2.53 -10.31
N GLY A 61 2.79 -3.38 -10.25
CA GLY A 61 2.04 -3.66 -9.04
C GLY A 61 2.91 -4.21 -7.92
N VAL A 62 3.76 -5.21 -8.19
CA VAL A 62 4.71 -5.74 -7.21
C VAL A 62 5.65 -4.65 -6.68
N ALA A 63 6.19 -3.81 -7.57
CA ALA A 63 7.08 -2.73 -7.18
C ALA A 63 6.39 -1.68 -6.30
N VAL A 64 5.12 -1.33 -6.62
CA VAL A 64 4.28 -0.48 -5.77
C VAL A 64 4.06 -1.12 -4.40
N GLY A 65 3.77 -2.43 -4.38
CA GLY A 65 3.66 -3.24 -3.16
C GLY A 65 4.88 -3.12 -2.25
N LEU A 66 6.06 -3.39 -2.81
CA LEU A 66 7.32 -3.31 -2.08
C LEU A 66 7.64 -1.89 -1.62
N ALA A 67 7.46 -0.89 -2.50
CA ALA A 67 7.69 0.52 -2.15
C ALA A 67 6.79 0.96 -0.98
N TYR A 68 5.51 0.58 -1.00
CA TYR A 68 4.60 0.81 0.11
C TYR A 68 5.07 0.12 1.40
N GLY A 69 5.44 -1.16 1.33
CA GLY A 69 5.96 -1.89 2.48
C GLY A 69 7.17 -1.22 3.11
N VAL A 70 8.12 -0.75 2.30
CA VAL A 70 9.30 -0.01 2.77
C VAL A 70 8.91 1.34 3.39
N LEU A 71 8.03 2.11 2.75
CA LEU A 71 7.57 3.39 3.30
C LEU A 71 6.81 3.20 4.62
N ALA A 72 6.01 2.14 4.73
CA ALA A 72 5.31 1.79 5.97
C ALA A 72 6.28 1.41 7.09
N LEU A 73 7.39 0.71 6.78
CA LEU A 73 8.45 0.44 7.74
C LEU A 73 9.12 1.73 8.24
N ILE A 74 9.49 2.62 7.31
CA ILE A 74 10.11 3.90 7.65
C ILE A 74 9.17 4.74 8.52
N LEU A 75 7.91 4.86 8.11
CA LEU A 75 6.89 5.57 8.90
C LEU A 75 6.73 4.94 10.28
N SER A 76 6.60 3.62 10.38
CA SER A 76 6.45 2.94 11.68
C SER A 76 7.64 3.21 12.59
N ALA A 77 8.86 3.20 12.04
CA ALA A 77 10.09 3.51 12.79
C ALA A 77 10.10 4.94 13.34
N LEU A 78 9.54 5.90 12.60
CA LEU A 78 9.53 7.31 12.97
C LEU A 78 8.34 7.66 13.87
N LEU A 79 7.13 7.17 13.56
CA LEU A 79 5.91 7.52 14.28
C LEU A 79 5.75 6.76 15.59
N SER A 80 6.13 5.47 15.67
CA SER A 80 5.89 4.69 16.90
C SER A 80 6.61 5.27 18.12
N PRO A 81 7.90 5.67 18.07
CA PRO A 81 8.56 6.26 19.25
C PRO A 81 7.93 7.58 19.67
N ILE A 82 7.43 8.36 18.69
CA ILE A 82 6.82 9.67 18.93
C ILE A 82 5.44 9.52 19.60
N LEU A 83 4.63 8.55 19.13
CA LEU A 83 3.25 8.38 19.58
C LEU A 83 3.14 7.51 20.83
N THR A 84 3.94 6.45 20.94
CA THR A 84 3.83 5.44 22.00
C THR A 84 5.01 5.42 22.96
N GLY A 85 6.07 6.22 22.72
CA GLY A 85 7.29 6.23 23.54
C GLY A 85 8.19 5.00 23.37
N GLU A 86 7.72 4.00 22.63
CA GLU A 86 8.42 2.75 22.35
C GLU A 86 8.49 2.48 20.85
N LEU A 87 9.57 1.85 20.40
CA LEU A 87 9.70 1.32 19.05
C LEU A 87 8.74 0.13 18.90
N GLN A 88 7.76 0.26 18.01
CA GLN A 88 6.78 -0.79 17.72
C GLN A 88 6.82 -1.21 16.24
N GLY A 89 6.25 -2.38 15.97
CA GLY A 89 6.14 -2.93 14.62
C GLY A 89 7.36 -3.70 14.14
N PRO A 90 7.50 -3.94 12.83
CA PRO A 90 8.53 -4.84 12.30
C PRO A 90 9.96 -4.32 12.48
N VAL A 91 10.13 -3.04 12.79
CA VAL A 91 11.44 -2.46 13.11
C VAL A 91 11.88 -2.84 14.53
N ALA A 92 10.94 -3.04 15.45
CA ALA A 92 11.20 -3.60 16.78
C ALA A 92 11.43 -5.12 16.74
N HIS A 93 10.83 -5.81 15.76
CA HIS A 93 11.00 -7.24 15.54
C HIS A 93 11.40 -7.52 14.08
N PRO A 94 12.71 -7.45 13.74
CA PRO A 94 13.19 -7.53 12.35
C PRO A 94 12.75 -8.79 11.58
N VAL A 95 12.49 -9.89 12.29
CA VAL A 95 11.94 -11.13 11.71
C VAL A 95 10.59 -10.91 11.01
N ALA A 96 9.82 -9.89 11.39
CA ALA A 96 8.53 -9.54 10.78
C ALA A 96 8.67 -8.72 9.48
N ILE A 97 9.86 -8.20 9.14
CA ILE A 97 10.09 -7.37 7.95
C ILE A 97 9.82 -8.18 6.67
N VAL A 98 10.41 -9.37 6.57
CA VAL A 98 10.29 -10.20 5.36
C VAL A 98 8.84 -10.61 5.10
N PRO A 99 8.09 -11.19 6.07
CA PRO A 99 6.66 -11.49 5.87
C PRO A 99 5.82 -10.27 5.50
N MET A 100 6.10 -9.10 6.10
CA MET A 100 5.39 -7.87 5.75
C MET A 100 5.65 -7.45 4.30
N LEU A 101 6.91 -7.45 3.86
CA LEU A 101 7.26 -7.09 2.48
C LEU A 101 6.66 -8.08 1.47
N LEU A 102 6.70 -9.38 1.77
CA LEU A 102 6.09 -10.41 0.93
C LEU A 102 4.57 -10.23 0.82
N THR A 103 3.90 -9.94 1.93
CA THR A 103 2.45 -9.69 1.94
C THR A 103 2.10 -8.48 1.07
N ASN A 104 2.85 -7.38 1.19
CA ASN A 104 2.63 -6.19 0.37
C ASN A 104 2.98 -6.42 -1.11
N ALA A 105 4.02 -7.19 -1.40
CA ALA A 105 4.37 -7.59 -2.76
C ALA A 105 3.26 -8.44 -3.40
N ALA A 106 2.69 -9.40 -2.65
CA ALA A 106 1.58 -10.22 -3.10
C ALA A 106 0.32 -9.37 -3.36
N TRP A 107 0.02 -8.41 -2.49
CA TRP A 107 -1.09 -7.48 -2.70
C TRP A 107 -0.88 -6.57 -3.93
N GLY A 108 0.36 -6.11 -4.13
CA GLY A 108 0.76 -5.39 -5.32
C GLY A 108 0.62 -6.22 -6.59
N ALA A 109 1.03 -7.49 -6.56
CA ALA A 109 0.83 -8.42 -7.67
C ALA A 109 -0.66 -8.59 -7.99
N PHE A 110 -1.51 -8.75 -6.97
CA PHE A 110 -2.95 -8.86 -7.14
C PHE A 110 -3.54 -7.62 -7.82
N ALA A 111 -3.21 -6.42 -7.36
CA ALA A 111 -3.64 -5.17 -7.99
C ALA A 111 -3.13 -5.04 -9.45
N GLY A 112 -1.87 -5.41 -9.69
CA GLY A 112 -1.27 -5.42 -11.03
C GLY A 112 -1.96 -6.40 -11.98
N ALA A 113 -2.37 -7.58 -11.50
CA ALA A 113 -3.12 -8.58 -12.26
C ALA A 113 -4.54 -8.08 -12.60
N MET A 114 -5.24 -7.47 -11.65
CA MET A 114 -6.54 -6.84 -11.90
C MET A 114 -6.44 -5.74 -12.97
N ALA A 115 -5.44 -4.88 -12.86
CA ALA A 115 -5.21 -3.81 -13.83
C ALA A 115 -4.90 -4.37 -15.23
N LEU A 116 -4.09 -5.43 -15.31
CA LEU A 116 -3.82 -6.13 -16.57
C LEU A 116 -5.10 -6.66 -17.22
N GLY A 117 -5.97 -7.31 -16.43
CA GLY A 117 -7.26 -7.80 -16.91
C GLY A 117 -8.16 -6.69 -17.45
N LEU A 118 -8.26 -5.56 -16.73
CA LEU A 118 -9.04 -4.38 -17.16
C LEU A 118 -8.48 -3.75 -18.44
N LEU A 119 -7.15 -3.65 -18.56
CA LEU A 119 -6.50 -3.13 -19.77
C LEU A 119 -6.70 -4.05 -20.97
N ALA A 120 -6.67 -5.37 -20.77
CA ALA A 120 -6.94 -6.35 -21.81
C ALA A 120 -8.41 -6.30 -22.28
N ALA A 121 -9.36 -6.18 -21.35
CA ALA A 121 -10.78 -6.07 -21.67
C ALA A 121 -11.13 -4.82 -22.49
N ARG A 122 -10.42 -3.70 -22.28
CA ARG A 122 -10.63 -2.45 -23.04
C ARG A 122 -10.05 -2.47 -24.46
N ARG A 123 -9.20 -3.45 -24.79
CA ARG A 123 -8.58 -3.58 -26.12
C ARG A 123 -9.37 -4.52 -27.04
N ARG A 124 -10.34 -5.25 -26.50
CA ARG A 124 -11.30 -6.07 -27.25
C ARG A 124 -12.55 -5.25 -27.53
#